data_AF-A0A517WGY5-F1
#
_entry.id   AF-A0A517WGY5-F1
#
_cell.length_a   1.000
_cell.length_b   1.000
_cell.length_c   1.000
_cell.angle_alpha   90.00
_cell.angle_beta   90.00
_cell.angle_gamma   90.00
#
_symmetry.space_group_name_H-M   'P 1'
#
loop_
_entity.id
_entity.type
_entity.pdbx_description
1 polymer ?
#
loop_
_entity_poly.entity_id
_entity_poly.type
_entity_poly.pdbx_seq_one_letter_code
_entity_poly.pdbx_strand_id
1 'polypeptide(L)'
;MFDKSEFFSSDQYLRLRGKSVTQEDLVRAGENLTLEQLDLSNSNLKDEWLIHLKKSQHLNVLSLNNTTITDAGLKHLQQSIKLSILNLSETAISDAGLLHLRSLEQLNLLDLSHTQVSDDGLLYLEGLHELRILNLFETKVSDAGIIHLAKLDRLIELNLACTRITDKALHNLTEMDNLYELNLSSTDVQGIGLSYLKRLPQLRNLSLRKTKISDSALEYFRDLPDLKYLDLSHTRISDCGLEHLRGLTQLESLHLNDTQVGVQGIRNLKELSNLKTLYISNTNVSNDQIILLESMFPHCHFRPSAREVEVSMLIEKADDAVFKADWERAAQYGNRLAELLEEPDLETIEKEVENDSLSGTSAVCDLSRWITVCESRKEFEKATLYAAASIAIQKQMVIKSYLEKARVDECLKDDIECLFIDCESQAIRYFNLNKLEHSRMVMNEALELSKYFQVPLDADQQELVEEYELE
;
A
#
# COMPACT_ATOMS: atom_id res chain seq x y z
N MET A 1 26.99 26.77 9.00
CA MET A 1 27.32 25.68 8.07
C MET A 1 26.22 24.66 8.30
N PHE A 2 25.16 24.74 7.50
CA PHE A 2 23.87 24.09 7.73
C PHE A 2 23.57 23.20 6.52
N ASP A 3 23.23 21.94 6.76
CA ASP A 3 22.72 21.02 5.74
C ASP A 3 21.24 21.33 5.50
N LYS A 4 20.84 21.41 4.23
CA LYS A 4 19.62 22.10 3.75
C LYS A 4 18.55 21.14 3.22
N SER A 5 18.64 19.84 3.48
CA SER A 5 17.73 18.84 2.90
C SER A 5 16.49 18.49 3.73
N GLU A 6 16.33 18.95 4.98
CA GLU A 6 15.21 18.52 5.84
C GLU A 6 14.25 19.61 6.35
N PHE A 7 14.41 20.87 5.94
CA PHE A 7 13.58 21.98 6.42
C PHE A 7 12.90 22.74 5.27
N PHE A 8 11.67 22.34 4.94
CA PHE A 8 10.72 23.25 4.28
C PHE A 8 9.94 23.98 5.38
N SER A 9 10.17 25.28 5.51
CA SER A 9 9.43 26.13 6.45
C SER A 9 8.90 27.37 5.75
N SER A 10 7.63 27.67 6.01
CA SER A 10 7.05 29.00 5.86
C SER A 10 6.49 29.41 7.22
N ASP A 11 6.16 30.68 7.45
CA ASP A 11 5.65 31.12 8.75
C ASP A 11 4.35 30.38 9.17
N GLN A 12 3.64 29.78 8.21
CA GLN A 12 2.40 29.00 8.40
C GLN A 12 2.61 27.48 8.40
N TYR A 13 3.74 26.98 7.93
CA TYR A 13 4.02 25.54 7.81
C TYR A 13 5.38 25.20 8.39
N LEU A 14 5.40 24.32 9.38
CA LEU A 14 6.61 23.83 10.01
C LEU A 14 6.65 22.30 9.99
N ARG A 15 7.73 21.74 9.45
CA ARG A 15 7.99 20.31 9.43
C ARG A 15 9.25 20.00 10.23
N LEU A 16 9.10 19.17 11.26
CA LEU A 16 10.14 18.70 12.17
C LEU A 16 10.04 17.18 12.25
N ARG A 17 10.79 16.45 11.44
CA ARG A 17 10.74 14.97 11.40
C ARG A 17 12.01 14.35 11.96
N GLY A 18 11.92 13.09 12.39
CA GLY A 18 13.07 12.31 12.81
C GLY A 18 13.44 12.44 14.29
N LYS A 19 14.51 11.74 14.69
CA LYS A 19 14.94 11.59 16.10
C LYS A 19 15.52 12.87 16.73
N SER A 20 15.70 13.94 15.96
CA SER A 20 16.35 15.20 16.39
C SER A 20 15.39 16.23 17.00
N VAL A 21 14.07 15.98 16.96
CA VAL A 21 13.08 16.92 17.50
C VAL A 21 13.25 17.07 19.02
N THR A 22 13.41 18.31 19.46
CA THR A 22 13.62 18.66 20.86
C THR A 22 12.39 19.33 21.46
N GLN A 23 12.35 19.42 22.80
CA GLN A 23 11.33 20.21 23.50
C GLN A 23 11.34 21.69 23.09
N GLU A 24 12.52 22.27 22.82
CA GLU A 24 12.63 23.67 22.41
C GLU A 24 11.95 23.93 21.07
N ASP A 25 11.98 22.97 20.15
CA ASP A 25 11.32 23.09 18.85
C ASP A 25 9.79 23.16 19.01
N LEU A 26 9.22 22.37 19.91
CA LEU A 26 7.79 22.41 20.24
C LEU A 26 7.39 23.70 20.99
N VAL A 27 8.28 24.23 21.83
CA VAL A 27 8.07 25.56 22.45
C VAL A 27 7.99 26.63 21.37
N ARG A 28 8.94 26.65 20.42
CA ARG A 28 8.95 27.61 19.30
C ARG A 28 7.73 27.44 18.41
N ALA A 29 7.32 26.20 18.12
CA ALA A 29 6.11 25.92 17.34
C ALA A 29 4.84 26.44 18.05
N GLY A 30 4.75 26.26 19.37
CA GLY A 30 3.63 26.77 20.17
C GLY A 30 3.58 28.30 20.29
N GLU A 31 4.74 28.97 20.26
CA GLU A 31 4.85 30.43 20.29
C GLU A 31 4.66 31.08 18.91
N ASN A 32 4.73 30.29 17.84
CA ASN A 32 4.42 30.77 16.50
C ASN A 32 2.90 30.97 16.33
N LEU A 33 2.47 32.23 16.45
CA LEU A 33 1.06 32.64 16.36
C LEU A 33 0.48 32.56 14.93
N THR A 34 1.30 32.35 13.90
CA THR A 34 0.84 32.19 12.51
C THR A 34 0.87 30.75 12.03
N LEU A 35 1.36 29.81 12.86
CA LEU A 35 1.52 28.42 12.46
C LEU A 35 0.15 27.76 12.24
N GLU A 36 -0.09 27.30 11.02
CA GLU A 36 -1.29 26.59 10.61
C GLU A 36 -1.06 25.09 10.54
N GLN A 37 0.13 24.67 10.11
CA GLN A 37 0.45 23.27 9.88
C GLN A 37 1.74 22.87 10.59
N LEU A 38 1.67 21.79 11.37
CA LEU A 38 2.80 21.25 12.08
C LEU A 38 2.91 19.74 11.82
N ASP A 39 4.04 19.34 11.26
CA ASP A 39 4.36 17.93 11.01
C ASP A 39 5.50 17.50 11.92
N LEU A 40 5.18 16.63 12.88
CA LEU A 40 6.11 16.03 13.84
C LEU A 40 6.28 14.51 13.62
N SER A 41 5.94 14.02 12.42
CA SER A 41 5.94 12.59 12.15
C SER A 41 7.33 11.96 12.24
N ASN A 42 7.38 10.67 12.59
CA ASN A 42 8.62 9.90 12.71
C ASN A 42 9.61 10.46 13.77
N SER A 43 9.07 11.09 14.82
CA SER A 43 9.86 11.74 15.88
C SER A 43 9.66 11.10 17.25
N ASN A 44 10.72 11.16 18.07
CA ASN A 44 10.73 10.62 19.44
C ASN A 44 10.13 11.63 20.43
N LEU A 45 8.83 11.93 20.27
CA LEU A 45 8.11 12.89 21.09
C LEU A 45 7.77 12.32 22.47
N LYS A 46 7.84 13.18 23.49
CA LYS A 46 7.24 12.89 24.80
C LYS A 46 5.88 13.56 24.92
N ASP A 47 4.92 12.87 25.54
CA ASP A 47 3.55 13.38 25.76
C ASP A 47 3.51 14.78 26.39
N GLU A 48 4.39 15.01 27.37
CA GLU A 48 4.50 16.29 28.07
C GLU A 48 4.86 17.48 27.16
N TRP A 49 5.48 17.25 26.00
CA TRP A 49 5.88 18.34 25.11
C TRP A 49 4.70 18.92 24.33
N LEU A 50 3.63 18.14 24.10
CA LEU A 50 2.44 18.61 23.41
C LEU A 50 1.70 19.73 24.17
N ILE A 51 2.00 19.93 25.46
CA ILE A 51 1.46 21.05 26.24
C ILE A 51 1.78 22.41 25.60
N HIS A 52 2.90 22.51 24.89
CA HIS A 52 3.34 23.77 24.28
C HIS A 52 2.49 24.17 23.09
N LEU A 53 1.86 23.20 22.40
CA LEU A 53 0.97 23.47 21.27
C LEU A 53 -0.35 24.14 21.68
N LYS A 54 -0.70 24.14 22.96
CA LYS A 54 -1.90 24.84 23.49
C LYS A 54 -1.93 26.34 23.18
N LYS A 55 -0.75 26.96 23.00
CA LYS A 55 -0.64 28.38 22.68
C LYS A 55 -0.92 28.68 21.20
N SER A 56 -0.83 27.68 20.32
CA SER A 56 -1.08 27.90 18.90
C SER A 56 -2.58 28.09 18.66
N GLN A 57 -2.93 29.29 18.18
CA GLN A 57 -4.32 29.67 17.94
C GLN A 57 -4.77 29.42 16.50
N HIS A 58 -3.86 29.03 15.60
CA HIS A 58 -4.12 28.90 14.18
C HIS A 58 -3.83 27.49 13.63
N LEU A 59 -3.26 26.60 14.46
CA LEU A 59 -2.95 25.23 14.05
C LEU A 59 -4.22 24.49 13.63
N ASN A 60 -4.28 24.11 12.36
CA ASN A 60 -5.36 23.40 11.72
C ASN A 60 -4.94 22.00 11.21
N VAL A 61 -3.65 21.79 10.91
CA VAL A 61 -3.08 20.49 10.54
C VAL A 61 -2.01 20.09 11.55
N LEU A 62 -2.17 18.90 12.13
CA LEU A 62 -1.17 18.31 13.02
C LEU A 62 -0.92 16.85 12.64
N SER A 63 0.32 16.55 12.26
CA SER A 63 0.76 15.17 12.00
C SER A 63 1.67 14.69 13.11
N LEU A 64 1.28 13.59 13.75
CA LEU A 64 1.99 12.93 14.83
C LEU A 64 2.24 11.45 14.51
N ASN A 65 2.10 11.05 13.24
CA ASN A 65 2.19 9.65 12.87
C ASN A 65 3.59 9.06 13.07
N ASN A 66 3.62 7.78 13.42
CA ASN A 66 4.84 7.05 13.76
C ASN A 66 5.66 7.79 14.84
N THR A 67 5.01 8.16 15.94
CA THR A 67 5.65 8.78 17.11
C THR A 67 5.31 8.02 18.38
N THR A 68 6.07 8.27 19.44
CA THR A 68 5.91 7.60 20.74
C THR A 68 4.81 8.20 21.63
N ILE A 69 3.92 9.03 21.07
CA ILE A 69 2.84 9.65 21.85
C ILE A 69 1.81 8.60 22.30
N THR A 70 1.23 8.85 23.47
CA THR A 70 0.19 8.03 24.08
C THR A 70 -1.04 8.88 24.39
N ASP A 71 -2.08 8.26 24.95
CA ASP A 71 -3.29 8.93 25.40
C ASP A 71 -3.00 10.13 26.32
N ALA A 72 -1.92 10.05 27.10
CA ALA A 72 -1.49 11.13 27.98
C ALA A 72 -1.02 12.38 27.23
N GLY A 73 -0.58 12.26 25.98
CA GLY A 73 -0.22 13.37 25.11
C GLY A 73 -1.46 14.07 24.55
N LEU A 74 -2.47 13.33 24.10
CA LEU A 74 -3.69 13.88 23.48
C LEU A 74 -4.49 14.79 24.41
N LYS A 75 -4.42 14.60 25.72
CA LYS A 75 -5.06 15.52 26.70
C LYS A 75 -4.64 16.98 26.51
N HIS A 76 -3.46 17.22 25.94
CA HIS A 76 -2.94 18.56 25.69
C HIS A 76 -3.56 19.21 24.45
N LEU A 77 -4.14 18.44 23.53
CA LEU A 77 -4.75 18.92 22.29
C LEU A 77 -6.23 19.31 22.44
N GLN A 78 -6.88 19.01 23.57
CA GLN A 78 -8.32 19.25 23.80
C GLN A 78 -8.75 20.72 23.54
N GLN A 79 -7.84 21.68 23.71
CA GLN A 79 -8.11 23.11 23.54
C GLN A 79 -7.79 23.62 22.12
N SER A 80 -7.23 22.78 21.26
CA SER A 80 -6.86 23.11 19.87
C SER A 80 -8.08 23.04 18.94
N ILE A 81 -9.14 23.77 19.28
CA ILE A 81 -10.47 23.70 18.65
C ILE A 81 -10.52 24.03 17.15
N LYS A 82 -9.41 24.51 16.57
CA LYS A 82 -9.28 24.78 15.13
C LYS A 82 -8.66 23.63 14.34
N LEU A 83 -8.23 22.56 15.00
CA LEU A 83 -7.70 21.38 14.32
C LEU A 83 -8.76 20.82 13.37
N SER A 84 -8.39 20.74 12.10
CA SER A 84 -9.19 20.22 11.00
C SER A 84 -8.62 18.90 10.47
N ILE A 85 -7.31 18.71 10.56
CA ILE A 85 -6.62 17.49 10.10
C ILE A 85 -5.73 17.03 11.24
N LEU A 86 -5.94 15.80 11.68
CA LEU A 86 -5.14 15.18 12.72
C LEU A 86 -4.73 13.77 12.28
N ASN A 87 -3.43 13.57 12.12
CA ASN A 87 -2.87 12.25 11.83
C ASN A 87 -2.19 11.67 13.08
N LEU A 88 -2.74 10.57 13.59
CA LEU A 88 -2.25 9.80 14.74
C LEU A 88 -1.85 8.37 14.34
N SER A 89 -1.66 8.08 13.05
CA SER A 89 -1.38 6.72 12.61
C SER A 89 -0.08 6.18 13.23
N GLU A 90 -0.01 4.87 13.46
CA GLU A 90 1.17 4.20 14.02
C GLU A 90 1.63 4.81 15.36
N THR A 91 0.68 5.15 16.24
CA THR A 91 0.96 5.64 17.59
C THR A 91 0.36 4.72 18.65
N ALA A 92 0.76 4.89 19.91
CA ALA A 92 0.25 4.09 21.02
C ALA A 92 -1.13 4.56 21.55
N ILE A 93 -1.90 5.28 20.73
CA ILE A 93 -3.23 5.79 21.10
C ILE A 93 -4.22 4.64 21.24
N SER A 94 -5.04 4.70 22.30
CA SER A 94 -6.13 3.79 22.59
C SER A 94 -7.46 4.54 22.72
N ASP A 95 -8.53 3.82 23.08
CA ASP A 95 -9.86 4.39 23.33
C ASP A 95 -9.84 5.53 24.36
N ALA A 96 -8.95 5.44 25.37
CA ALA A 96 -8.81 6.47 26.39
C ALA A 96 -8.27 7.79 25.82
N GLY A 97 -7.47 7.75 24.74
CA GLY A 97 -6.97 8.93 24.06
C GLY A 97 -8.06 9.66 23.28
N LEU A 98 -8.98 8.93 22.65
CA LEU A 98 -10.07 9.52 21.86
C LEU A 98 -11.05 10.36 22.69
N LEU A 99 -11.17 10.09 23.99
CA LEU A 99 -11.91 10.95 24.94
C LEU A 99 -11.48 12.41 24.84
N HIS A 100 -10.20 12.68 24.55
CA HIS A 100 -9.65 14.03 24.47
C HIS A 100 -9.93 14.73 23.14
N LEU A 101 -10.37 14.00 22.11
CA LEU A 101 -10.69 14.57 20.79
C LEU A 101 -12.15 15.05 20.67
N ARG A 102 -13.03 14.68 21.61
CA ARG A 102 -14.48 15.00 21.56
C ARG A 102 -14.83 16.49 21.40
N SER A 103 -13.91 17.39 21.76
CA SER A 103 -14.11 18.85 21.65
C SER A 103 -13.52 19.44 20.36
N LEU A 104 -12.90 18.63 19.51
CA LEU A 104 -12.31 19.05 18.25
C LEU A 104 -13.36 18.98 17.13
N GLU A 105 -14.49 19.64 17.33
CA GLU A 105 -15.69 19.57 16.46
C GLU A 105 -15.44 20.06 15.02
N GLN A 106 -14.29 20.68 14.74
CA GLN A 106 -13.87 21.12 13.41
C GLN A 106 -13.04 20.09 12.64
N LEU A 107 -12.75 18.92 13.23
CA LEU A 107 -12.01 17.86 12.56
C LEU A 107 -12.76 17.40 11.31
N ASN A 108 -12.09 17.52 10.16
CA ASN A 108 -12.54 17.03 8.87
C ASN A 108 -11.83 15.71 8.49
N LEU A 109 -10.56 15.55 8.87
CA LEU A 109 -9.79 14.33 8.65
C LEU A 109 -9.18 13.84 9.96
N LEU A 110 -9.43 12.58 10.27
CA LEU A 110 -8.80 11.88 11.39
C LEU A 110 -8.22 10.55 10.89
N ASP A 111 -6.90 10.39 11.05
CA ASP A 111 -6.22 9.13 10.78
C ASP A 111 -5.82 8.45 12.10
N LEU A 112 -6.36 7.25 12.32
CA LEU A 112 -6.13 6.37 13.48
C LEU A 112 -5.56 5.01 13.06
N SER A 113 -5.04 4.90 11.83
CA SER A 113 -4.53 3.63 11.33
C SER A 113 -3.38 3.07 12.18
N HIS A 114 -3.33 1.75 12.35
CA HIS A 114 -2.36 1.06 13.22
C HIS A 114 -2.33 1.58 14.68
N THR A 115 -3.46 2.04 15.21
CA THR A 115 -3.60 2.39 16.63
C THR A 115 -4.32 1.29 17.41
N GLN A 116 -4.37 1.42 18.74
CA GLN A 116 -5.02 0.46 19.61
C GLN A 116 -6.52 0.73 19.84
N VAL A 117 -7.11 1.61 19.03
CA VAL A 117 -8.54 1.97 19.09
C VAL A 117 -9.42 0.76 18.80
N SER A 118 -10.49 0.62 19.57
CA SER A 118 -11.53 -0.39 19.49
C SER A 118 -12.92 0.25 19.38
N ASP A 119 -13.97 -0.57 19.46
CA ASP A 119 -15.36 -0.13 19.39
C ASP A 119 -15.70 0.93 20.46
N ASP A 120 -15.14 0.79 21.67
CA ASP A 120 -15.39 1.71 22.79
C ASP A 120 -14.84 3.12 22.52
N GLY A 121 -13.74 3.23 21.76
CA GLY A 121 -13.15 4.51 21.40
C GLY A 121 -14.00 5.30 20.41
N LEU A 122 -14.70 4.62 19.51
CA LEU A 122 -15.52 5.27 18.48
C LEU A 122 -16.72 6.03 19.06
N LEU A 123 -17.18 5.65 20.26
CA LEU A 123 -18.19 6.40 21.01
C LEU A 123 -17.79 7.88 21.21
N TYR A 124 -16.49 8.16 21.38
CA TYR A 124 -16.02 9.53 21.59
C TYR A 124 -15.96 10.38 20.33
N LEU A 125 -16.15 9.76 19.15
CA LEU A 125 -16.17 10.46 17.86
C LEU A 125 -17.58 10.94 17.46
N GLU A 126 -18.65 10.48 18.11
CA GLU A 126 -20.04 10.77 17.71
C GLU A 126 -20.38 12.27 17.56
N GLY A 127 -19.66 13.15 18.28
CA GLY A 127 -19.84 14.61 18.21
C GLY A 127 -19.03 15.32 17.12
N LEU A 128 -18.20 14.61 16.36
CA LEU A 128 -17.35 15.19 15.30
C LEU A 128 -18.12 15.31 13.98
N HIS A 129 -19.20 16.10 13.98
CA HIS A 129 -20.12 16.23 12.85
C HIS A 129 -19.50 16.84 11.57
N GLU A 130 -18.31 17.45 11.67
CA GLU A 130 -17.56 17.94 10.51
C GLU A 130 -16.64 16.88 9.88
N LEU A 131 -16.54 15.69 10.47
CA LEU A 131 -15.63 14.65 9.99
C LEU A 131 -16.08 14.12 8.63
N ARG A 132 -15.17 14.21 7.66
CA ARG A 132 -15.38 13.78 6.27
C ARG A 132 -14.57 12.53 5.93
N ILE A 133 -13.37 12.41 6.50
CA ILE A 133 -12.44 11.32 6.22
C ILE A 133 -12.02 10.69 7.54
N LEU A 134 -12.28 9.40 7.67
CA LEU A 134 -11.89 8.61 8.83
C LEU A 134 -11.14 7.35 8.38
N ASN A 135 -9.89 7.25 8.80
CA ASN A 135 -9.06 6.08 8.56
C ASN A 135 -8.91 5.25 9.85
N LEU A 136 -9.43 4.02 9.82
CA LEU A 136 -9.37 3.03 10.91
C LEU A 136 -8.62 1.77 10.48
N PHE A 137 -7.79 1.86 9.44
CA PHE A 137 -7.01 0.74 8.93
C PHE A 137 -6.23 0.04 10.05
N GLU A 138 -6.36 -1.28 10.12
CA GLU A 138 -5.64 -2.11 11.08
C GLU A 138 -5.82 -1.69 12.55
N THR A 139 -7.05 -1.34 12.92
CA THR A 139 -7.46 -1.12 14.31
C THR A 139 -8.24 -2.32 14.87
N LYS A 140 -8.62 -2.27 16.16
CA LYS A 140 -9.38 -3.34 16.82
C LYS A 140 -10.89 -3.23 16.63
N VAL A 141 -11.35 -2.31 15.78
CA VAL A 141 -12.77 -2.08 15.48
C VAL A 141 -13.43 -3.33 14.91
N SER A 142 -14.66 -3.58 15.34
CA SER A 142 -15.53 -4.67 14.91
C SER A 142 -16.92 -4.14 14.52
N ASP A 143 -17.85 -5.05 14.19
CA ASP A 143 -19.23 -4.69 13.85
C ASP A 143 -19.91 -3.81 14.91
N ALA A 144 -19.54 -3.96 16.18
CA ALA A 144 -20.15 -3.23 17.29
C ALA A 144 -19.83 -1.72 17.25
N GLY A 145 -18.62 -1.33 16.84
CA GLY A 145 -18.20 0.07 16.82
C GLY A 145 -18.83 0.90 15.71
N ILE A 146 -19.25 0.26 14.62
CA ILE A 146 -19.81 0.95 13.44
C ILE A 146 -21.10 1.71 13.76
N ILE A 147 -21.85 1.30 14.81
CA ILE A 147 -23.06 2.00 15.24
C ILE A 147 -22.79 3.47 15.64
N HIS A 148 -21.58 3.75 16.14
CA HIS A 148 -21.16 5.10 16.52
C HIS A 148 -20.81 5.95 15.30
N LEU A 149 -20.24 5.35 14.26
CA LEU A 149 -19.88 6.04 13.01
C LEU A 149 -21.09 6.48 12.20
N ALA A 150 -22.23 5.79 12.34
CA ALA A 150 -23.49 6.17 11.69
C ALA A 150 -24.01 7.55 12.14
N LYS A 151 -23.45 8.16 13.19
CA LYS A 151 -23.76 9.53 13.65
C LYS A 151 -22.96 10.60 12.92
N LEU A 152 -21.93 10.21 12.16
CA LEU A 152 -21.08 11.11 11.38
C LEU A 152 -21.74 11.37 10.02
N ASP A 153 -22.72 12.25 10.02
CA ASP A 153 -23.59 12.57 8.88
C ASP A 153 -22.84 13.14 7.67
N ARG A 154 -21.65 13.72 7.87
CA ARG A 154 -20.81 14.29 6.80
C ARG A 154 -19.68 13.37 6.33
N LEU A 155 -19.61 12.13 6.81
CA LEU A 155 -18.54 11.22 6.41
C LEU A 155 -18.66 10.87 4.93
N ILE A 156 -17.56 11.05 4.20
CA ILE A 156 -17.43 10.83 2.75
C ILE A 156 -16.54 9.62 2.50
N GLU A 157 -15.45 9.48 3.25
CA GLU A 157 -14.47 8.43 3.08
C GLU A 157 -14.28 7.67 4.40
N LEU A 158 -14.46 6.36 4.34
CA LEU A 158 -14.30 5.46 5.48
C LEU A 158 -13.40 4.29 5.11
N ASN A 159 -12.24 4.22 5.76
CA ASN A 159 -11.33 3.09 5.63
C ASN A 159 -11.44 2.17 6.85
N LEU A 160 -11.93 0.95 6.62
CA LEU A 160 -12.07 -0.13 7.60
C LEU A 160 -11.21 -1.35 7.24
N ALA A 161 -10.23 -1.19 6.35
CA ALA A 161 -9.42 -2.31 5.93
C ALA A 161 -8.62 -2.93 7.09
N CYS A 162 -8.37 -4.24 7.04
CA CYS A 162 -7.69 -5.00 8.10
C CYS A 162 -8.33 -4.90 9.50
N THR A 163 -9.62 -4.58 9.59
CA THR A 163 -10.38 -4.59 10.86
C THR A 163 -11.21 -5.88 11.01
N ARG A 164 -11.92 -6.03 12.13
CA ARG A 164 -12.73 -7.23 12.44
C ARG A 164 -14.17 -7.12 11.94
N ILE A 165 -14.35 -6.47 10.79
CA ILE A 165 -15.65 -6.20 10.19
C ILE A 165 -16.17 -7.42 9.45
N THR A 166 -17.47 -7.69 9.61
CA THR A 166 -18.21 -8.75 8.92
C THR A 166 -19.41 -8.18 8.17
N ASP A 167 -20.20 -9.03 7.51
CA ASP A 167 -21.45 -8.64 6.85
C ASP A 167 -22.45 -7.91 7.79
N LYS A 168 -22.38 -8.11 9.11
CA LYS A 168 -23.31 -7.49 10.07
C LYS A 168 -23.11 -5.98 10.18
N ALA A 169 -21.86 -5.51 10.13
CA ALA A 169 -21.55 -4.08 10.18
C ALA A 169 -22.24 -3.28 9.07
N LEU A 170 -22.36 -3.87 7.87
CA LEU A 170 -22.85 -3.16 6.69
C LEU A 170 -24.30 -2.68 6.82
N HIS A 171 -25.09 -3.34 7.67
CA HIS A 171 -26.43 -2.86 8.02
C HIS A 171 -26.39 -1.46 8.69
N ASN A 172 -25.39 -1.21 9.55
CA ASN A 172 -25.26 0.04 10.30
C ASN A 172 -24.73 1.19 9.44
N LEU A 173 -24.08 0.91 8.31
CA LEU A 173 -23.61 1.94 7.38
C LEU A 173 -24.77 2.58 6.59
N THR A 174 -25.95 1.97 6.56
CA THR A 174 -27.04 2.33 5.63
C THR A 174 -27.67 3.71 5.82
N GLU A 175 -27.32 4.44 6.87
CA GLU A 175 -27.77 5.82 7.13
C GLU A 175 -26.67 6.87 6.81
N MET A 176 -25.54 6.44 6.27
CA MET A 176 -24.42 7.31 5.90
C MET A 176 -24.58 7.84 4.48
N ASP A 177 -25.58 8.71 4.28
CA ASP A 177 -26.04 9.17 2.95
C ASP A 177 -24.95 9.83 2.09
N ASN A 178 -23.92 10.40 2.73
CA ASN A 178 -22.81 11.10 2.05
C ASN A 178 -21.60 10.20 1.75
N LEU A 179 -21.63 8.92 2.17
CA LEU A 179 -20.49 8.03 2.01
C LEU A 179 -20.24 7.76 0.52
N TYR A 180 -19.09 8.22 0.04
CA TYR A 180 -18.63 8.15 -1.34
C TYR A 180 -17.63 7.02 -1.54
N GLU A 181 -16.75 6.83 -0.55
CA GLU A 181 -15.69 5.83 -0.56
C GLU A 181 -15.74 4.94 0.68
N LEU A 182 -15.74 3.63 0.44
CA LEU A 182 -15.73 2.61 1.48
C LEU A 182 -14.66 1.56 1.16
N ASN A 183 -13.67 1.44 2.05
CA ASN A 183 -12.65 0.40 1.96
C ASN A 183 -12.89 -0.67 3.04
N LEU A 184 -13.16 -1.91 2.58
CA LEU A 184 -13.39 -3.10 3.41
C LEU A 184 -12.32 -4.17 3.16
N SER A 185 -11.16 -3.78 2.61
CA SER A 185 -10.11 -4.75 2.24
C SER A 185 -9.66 -5.58 3.44
N SER A 186 -9.36 -6.86 3.21
CA SER A 186 -8.84 -7.77 4.25
C SER A 186 -9.74 -7.90 5.49
N THR A 187 -11.05 -7.69 5.35
CA THR A 187 -12.05 -7.93 6.40
C THR A 187 -12.71 -9.31 6.26
N ASP A 188 -13.56 -9.71 7.21
CA ASP A 188 -14.29 -10.98 7.20
C ASP A 188 -15.66 -10.89 6.52
N VAL A 189 -15.83 -9.94 5.60
CA VAL A 189 -17.03 -9.81 4.76
C VAL A 189 -17.13 -10.99 3.79
N GLN A 190 -18.27 -11.68 3.78
CA GLN A 190 -18.52 -12.87 2.95
C GLN A 190 -19.49 -12.59 1.80
N GLY A 191 -20.24 -11.49 1.85
CA GLY A 191 -20.99 -10.95 0.71
C GLY A 191 -22.48 -10.73 0.95
N ILE A 192 -23.07 -11.33 1.99
CA ILE A 192 -24.50 -11.18 2.30
C ILE A 192 -24.82 -9.72 2.68
N GLY A 193 -23.93 -9.07 3.41
CA GLY A 193 -24.09 -7.69 3.87
C GLY A 193 -23.99 -6.67 2.74
N LEU A 194 -23.43 -7.03 1.58
CA LEU A 194 -23.34 -6.12 0.43
C LEU A 194 -24.72 -5.70 -0.10
N SER A 195 -25.75 -6.52 0.16
CA SER A 195 -27.15 -6.19 -0.15
C SER A 195 -27.65 -4.89 0.52
N TYR A 196 -27.00 -4.45 1.60
CA TYR A 196 -27.32 -3.21 2.30
C TYR A 196 -26.71 -1.98 1.62
N LEU A 197 -25.62 -2.12 0.86
CA LEU A 197 -24.88 -0.98 0.28
C LEU A 197 -25.71 -0.20 -0.74
N LYS A 198 -26.76 -0.79 -1.33
CA LYS A 198 -27.70 -0.07 -2.20
C LYS A 198 -28.43 1.09 -1.52
N ARG A 199 -28.38 1.15 -0.18
CA ARG A 199 -28.91 2.28 0.60
C ARG A 199 -27.95 3.47 0.65
N LEU A 200 -26.74 3.36 0.11
CA LEU A 200 -25.75 4.44 0.06
C LEU A 200 -25.82 5.15 -1.31
N PRO A 201 -26.57 6.26 -1.44
CA PRO A 201 -26.85 6.86 -2.74
C PRO A 201 -25.60 7.47 -3.40
N GLN A 202 -24.61 7.87 -2.61
CA GLN A 202 -23.39 8.53 -3.08
C GLN A 202 -22.21 7.59 -3.25
N LEU A 203 -22.33 6.29 -2.95
CA LEU A 203 -21.20 5.37 -3.02
C LEU A 203 -20.71 5.24 -4.48
N ARG A 204 -19.42 5.52 -4.71
CA ARG A 204 -18.77 5.41 -6.03
C ARG A 204 -17.51 4.56 -5.98
N ASN A 205 -16.83 4.53 -4.84
CA ASN A 205 -15.58 3.80 -4.66
C ASN A 205 -15.77 2.72 -3.60
N LEU A 206 -15.61 1.47 -4.00
CA LEU A 206 -15.72 0.32 -3.11
C LEU A 206 -14.52 -0.61 -3.28
N SER A 207 -13.79 -0.86 -2.20
CA SER A 207 -12.77 -1.90 -2.18
C SER A 207 -13.17 -3.07 -1.28
N LEU A 208 -13.12 -4.26 -1.86
CA LEU A 208 -13.37 -5.56 -1.23
C LEU A 208 -12.17 -6.49 -1.40
N ARG A 209 -10.97 -5.93 -1.65
CA ARG A 209 -9.74 -6.69 -1.85
C ARG A 209 -9.50 -7.66 -0.70
N LYS A 210 -9.07 -8.89 -0.99
CA LYS A 210 -8.72 -9.90 0.03
C LYS A 210 -9.84 -10.18 1.05
N THR A 211 -11.10 -10.03 0.65
CA THR A 211 -12.27 -10.48 1.45
C THR A 211 -12.69 -11.90 1.06
N LYS A 212 -13.70 -12.45 1.74
CA LYS A 212 -14.18 -13.83 1.53
C LYS A 212 -15.33 -13.92 0.52
N ILE A 213 -15.56 -12.87 -0.28
CA ILE A 213 -16.64 -12.83 -1.27
C ILE A 213 -16.41 -13.85 -2.41
N SER A 214 -17.51 -14.28 -3.01
CA SER A 214 -17.57 -15.18 -4.17
C SER A 214 -18.58 -14.67 -5.19
N ASP A 215 -18.72 -15.34 -6.34
CA ASP A 215 -19.59 -14.90 -7.44
C ASP A 215 -21.02 -14.54 -7.02
N SER A 216 -21.58 -15.27 -6.05
CA SER A 216 -22.94 -15.01 -5.53
C SER A 216 -23.08 -13.64 -4.87
N ALA A 217 -22.01 -13.09 -4.29
CA ALA A 217 -22.02 -11.77 -3.67
C ALA A 217 -22.19 -10.66 -4.72
N LEU A 218 -21.75 -10.90 -5.96
CA LEU A 218 -21.86 -9.91 -7.04
C LEU A 218 -23.30 -9.71 -7.53
N GLU A 219 -24.24 -10.61 -7.18
CA GLU A 219 -25.66 -10.44 -7.50
C GLU A 219 -26.20 -9.09 -7.00
N TYR A 220 -25.73 -8.61 -5.84
CA TYR A 220 -26.18 -7.38 -5.20
C TYR A 220 -25.67 -6.10 -5.87
N PHE A 221 -24.65 -6.19 -6.73
CA PHE A 221 -24.05 -5.02 -7.39
C PHE A 221 -24.95 -4.41 -8.47
N ARG A 222 -25.95 -5.15 -8.96
CA ARG A 222 -26.96 -4.59 -9.86
C ARG A 222 -27.70 -3.38 -9.29
N ASP A 223 -27.74 -3.27 -7.96
CA ASP A 223 -28.38 -2.18 -7.22
C ASP A 223 -27.39 -1.04 -6.87
N LEU A 224 -26.16 -1.07 -7.41
CA LEU A 224 -25.11 -0.05 -7.22
C LEU A 224 -24.68 0.58 -8.56
N PRO A 225 -25.62 1.07 -9.40
CA PRO A 225 -25.35 1.41 -10.80
C PRO A 225 -24.36 2.56 -11.00
N ASP A 226 -24.14 3.38 -9.97
CA ASP A 226 -23.29 4.55 -10.04
C ASP A 226 -21.83 4.27 -9.66
N LEU A 227 -21.46 3.03 -9.26
CA LEU A 227 -20.07 2.70 -8.93
C LEU A 227 -19.11 3.07 -10.06
N LYS A 228 -17.99 3.68 -9.70
CA LYS A 228 -16.91 4.12 -10.59
C LYS A 228 -15.63 3.34 -10.38
N TYR A 229 -15.35 2.97 -9.14
CA TYR A 229 -14.18 2.18 -8.76
C TYR A 229 -14.63 0.96 -7.98
N LEU A 230 -14.17 -0.22 -8.41
CA LEU A 230 -14.41 -1.48 -7.73
C LEU A 230 -13.14 -2.32 -7.68
N ASP A 231 -12.71 -2.66 -6.46
CA ASP A 231 -11.59 -3.59 -6.25
C ASP A 231 -12.07 -4.92 -5.68
N LEU A 232 -11.89 -5.99 -6.45
CA LEU A 232 -12.20 -7.38 -6.12
C LEU A 232 -10.94 -8.24 -6.08
N SER A 233 -9.75 -7.64 -5.99
CA SER A 233 -8.49 -8.36 -6.07
C SER A 233 -8.32 -9.35 -4.91
N HIS A 234 -7.62 -10.45 -5.12
CA HIS A 234 -7.41 -11.52 -4.14
C HIS A 234 -8.71 -12.08 -3.54
N THR A 235 -9.76 -12.20 -4.36
CA THR A 235 -11.04 -12.83 -3.97
C THR A 235 -11.29 -14.10 -4.79
N ARG A 236 -12.41 -14.78 -4.54
CA ARG A 236 -12.79 -16.02 -5.24
C ARG A 236 -13.70 -15.76 -6.43
N ILE A 237 -13.64 -14.57 -7.02
CA ILE A 237 -14.44 -14.22 -8.19
C ILE A 237 -13.94 -14.97 -9.43
N SER A 238 -14.87 -15.48 -10.22
CA SER A 238 -14.66 -16.17 -11.49
C SER A 238 -15.46 -15.51 -12.62
N ASP A 239 -15.42 -16.11 -13.82
CA ASP A 239 -16.20 -15.66 -14.97
C ASP A 239 -17.70 -15.55 -14.70
N CYS A 240 -18.24 -16.43 -13.85
CA CYS A 240 -19.66 -16.44 -13.47
C CYS A 240 -20.05 -15.16 -12.72
N GLY A 241 -19.18 -14.66 -11.84
CA GLY A 241 -19.44 -13.45 -11.07
C GLY A 241 -19.52 -12.19 -11.92
N LEU A 242 -18.68 -12.10 -12.97
CA LEU A 242 -18.64 -10.94 -13.85
C LEU A 242 -19.91 -10.73 -14.66
N GLU A 243 -20.74 -11.77 -14.85
CA GLU A 243 -22.06 -11.62 -15.47
C GLU A 243 -22.97 -10.64 -14.70
N HIS A 244 -22.77 -10.52 -13.39
CA HIS A 244 -23.55 -9.63 -12.54
C HIS A 244 -23.10 -8.16 -12.60
N LEU A 245 -21.89 -7.88 -13.12
CA LEU A 245 -21.34 -6.53 -13.21
C LEU A 245 -21.74 -5.78 -14.48
N ARG A 246 -22.33 -6.45 -15.48
CA ARG A 246 -22.69 -5.86 -16.80
C ARG A 246 -23.52 -4.57 -16.75
N GLY A 247 -24.24 -4.34 -15.65
CA GLY A 247 -25.09 -3.16 -15.44
C GLY A 247 -24.37 -1.95 -14.85
N LEU A 248 -23.11 -2.10 -14.41
CA LEU A 248 -22.31 -1.03 -13.80
C LEU A 248 -21.71 -0.11 -14.87
N THR A 249 -22.54 0.47 -15.73
CA THR A 249 -22.08 1.24 -16.89
C THR A 249 -21.28 2.49 -16.54
N GLN A 250 -21.31 2.94 -15.28
CA GLN A 250 -20.51 4.04 -14.76
C GLN A 250 -19.11 3.64 -14.28
N LEU A 251 -18.80 2.33 -14.27
CA LEU A 251 -17.53 1.81 -13.78
C LEU A 251 -16.38 2.28 -14.67
N GLU A 252 -15.40 2.95 -14.07
CA GLU A 252 -14.22 3.51 -14.73
C GLU A 252 -12.98 2.66 -14.46
N SER A 253 -12.86 2.09 -13.25
CA SER A 253 -11.76 1.21 -12.87
C SER A 253 -12.27 -0.06 -12.20
N LEU A 254 -11.76 -1.21 -12.65
CA LEU A 254 -12.06 -2.51 -12.07
C LEU A 254 -10.76 -3.27 -11.79
N HIS A 255 -10.56 -3.68 -10.55
CA HIS A 255 -9.41 -4.49 -10.17
C HIS A 255 -9.84 -5.95 -9.91
N LEU A 256 -9.21 -6.87 -10.64
CA LEU A 256 -9.45 -8.31 -10.61
C LEU A 256 -8.14 -9.09 -10.39
N ASN A 257 -7.10 -8.45 -9.84
CA ASN A 257 -5.82 -9.10 -9.64
C ASN A 257 -5.98 -10.32 -8.73
N ASP A 258 -5.26 -11.41 -9.01
CA ASP A 258 -5.29 -12.62 -8.18
C ASP A 258 -6.70 -13.21 -8.00
N THR A 259 -7.50 -13.17 -9.06
CA THR A 259 -8.83 -13.82 -9.13
C THR A 259 -8.83 -15.00 -10.11
N GLN A 260 -9.94 -15.73 -10.18
CA GLN A 260 -10.09 -16.89 -11.06
C GLN A 260 -10.69 -16.52 -12.43
N VAL A 261 -10.80 -15.23 -12.71
CA VAL A 261 -11.35 -14.70 -13.97
C VAL A 261 -10.48 -15.10 -15.16
N GLY A 262 -11.13 -15.53 -16.23
CA GLY A 262 -10.54 -15.79 -17.54
C GLY A 262 -11.14 -14.89 -18.63
N VAL A 263 -10.74 -15.16 -19.87
CA VAL A 263 -11.11 -14.33 -21.03
C VAL A 263 -12.62 -14.26 -21.27
N GLN A 264 -13.40 -15.30 -20.90
CA GLN A 264 -14.86 -15.28 -21.11
C GLN A 264 -15.54 -14.33 -20.13
N GLY A 265 -15.11 -14.30 -18.87
CA GLY A 265 -15.60 -13.35 -17.88
C GLY A 265 -15.35 -11.91 -18.31
N ILE A 266 -14.16 -11.60 -18.81
CA ILE A 266 -13.86 -10.26 -19.31
C ILE A 266 -14.75 -9.88 -20.50
N ARG A 267 -15.05 -10.81 -21.41
CA ARG A 267 -15.98 -10.55 -22.52
C ARG A 267 -17.39 -10.19 -22.06
N ASN A 268 -17.82 -10.63 -20.88
CA ASN A 268 -19.11 -10.24 -20.29
C ASN A 268 -19.15 -8.76 -19.88
N LEU A 269 -18.00 -8.11 -19.73
CA LEU A 269 -17.87 -6.71 -19.37
C LEU A 269 -17.96 -5.74 -20.58
N LYS A 270 -18.19 -6.25 -21.80
CA LYS A 270 -18.22 -5.43 -23.04
C LYS A 270 -19.21 -4.26 -23.02
N GLU A 271 -20.24 -4.33 -22.17
CA GLU A 271 -21.25 -3.28 -22.01
C GLU A 271 -20.78 -2.14 -21.07
N LEU A 272 -19.65 -2.30 -20.38
CA LEU A 272 -19.05 -1.29 -19.50
C LEU A 272 -18.30 -0.24 -20.32
N SER A 273 -19.05 0.59 -21.04
CA SER A 273 -18.51 1.55 -22.00
C SER A 273 -17.63 2.65 -21.39
N ASN A 274 -17.73 2.89 -20.08
CA ASN A 274 -16.91 3.86 -19.36
C ASN A 274 -15.67 3.25 -18.70
N LEU A 275 -15.46 1.92 -18.84
CA LEU A 275 -14.32 1.25 -18.22
C LEU A 275 -13.03 1.71 -18.90
N LYS A 276 -12.19 2.43 -18.15
CA LYS A 276 -10.93 3.01 -18.59
C LYS A 276 -9.76 2.12 -18.23
N THR A 277 -9.81 1.45 -17.08
CA THR A 277 -8.70 0.64 -16.59
C THR A 277 -9.21 -0.67 -16.00
N LEU A 278 -8.56 -1.76 -16.39
CA LEU A 278 -8.88 -3.11 -15.93
C LEU A 278 -7.59 -3.82 -15.50
N TYR A 279 -7.45 -4.02 -14.19
CA TYR A 279 -6.30 -4.72 -13.60
C TYR A 279 -6.61 -6.22 -13.53
N ILE A 280 -5.78 -7.03 -14.20
CA ILE A 280 -5.99 -8.48 -14.38
C ILE A 280 -4.70 -9.27 -14.14
N SER A 281 -3.82 -8.75 -13.30
CA SER A 281 -2.58 -9.42 -12.89
C SER A 281 -2.89 -10.75 -12.21
N ASN A 282 -2.12 -11.78 -12.54
CA ASN A 282 -2.27 -13.12 -11.99
C ASN A 282 -3.71 -13.70 -12.10
N THR A 283 -4.36 -13.48 -13.25
CA THR A 283 -5.66 -14.09 -13.61
C THR A 283 -5.48 -15.23 -14.62
N ASN A 284 -6.58 -15.89 -15.02
CA ASN A 284 -6.59 -16.92 -16.06
C ASN A 284 -6.66 -16.33 -17.50
N VAL A 285 -6.21 -15.08 -17.69
CA VAL A 285 -6.13 -14.42 -19.00
C VAL A 285 -4.67 -14.43 -19.48
N SER A 286 -4.41 -15.01 -20.65
CA SER A 286 -3.06 -14.99 -21.25
C SER A 286 -2.79 -13.70 -22.04
N ASN A 287 -1.53 -13.34 -22.23
CA ASN A 287 -1.15 -12.15 -23.00
C ASN A 287 -1.72 -12.17 -24.44
N ASP A 288 -1.72 -13.32 -25.11
CA ASP A 288 -2.33 -13.47 -26.44
C ASP A 288 -3.84 -13.17 -26.42
N GLN A 289 -4.53 -13.49 -25.31
CA GLN A 289 -5.94 -13.16 -25.13
C GLN A 289 -6.14 -11.68 -24.84
N ILE A 290 -5.19 -11.00 -24.19
CA ILE A 290 -5.24 -9.55 -23.94
C ILE A 290 -5.23 -8.79 -25.26
N ILE A 291 -4.36 -9.15 -26.21
CA ILE A 291 -4.33 -8.54 -27.55
C ILE A 291 -5.71 -8.63 -28.23
N LEU A 292 -6.39 -9.77 -28.07
CA LEU A 292 -7.75 -9.94 -28.59
C LEU A 292 -8.77 -9.07 -27.85
N LEU A 293 -8.63 -8.93 -26.52
CA LEU A 293 -9.51 -8.10 -25.68
C LEU A 293 -9.32 -6.61 -25.96
N GLU A 294 -8.11 -6.12 -26.22
CA GLU A 294 -7.85 -4.72 -26.59
C GLU A 294 -8.64 -4.30 -27.83
N SER A 295 -8.84 -5.22 -28.79
CA SER A 295 -9.70 -4.97 -29.96
C SER A 295 -11.19 -4.83 -29.61
N MET A 296 -11.64 -5.47 -28.52
CA MET A 296 -13.02 -5.43 -28.03
C MET A 296 -13.27 -4.25 -27.09
N PHE A 297 -12.23 -3.77 -26.41
CA PHE A 297 -12.27 -2.67 -25.45
C PHE A 297 -11.27 -1.57 -25.84
N PRO A 298 -11.49 -0.86 -26.97
CA PRO A 298 -10.51 0.08 -27.51
C PRO A 298 -10.23 1.31 -26.63
N HIS A 299 -11.04 1.53 -25.60
CA HIS A 299 -10.93 2.64 -24.65
C HIS A 299 -10.50 2.19 -23.25
N CYS A 300 -10.27 0.88 -23.04
CA CYS A 300 -9.86 0.32 -21.76
C CYS A 300 -8.39 -0.09 -21.81
N HIS A 301 -7.62 0.39 -20.85
CA HIS A 301 -6.25 -0.04 -20.60
C HIS A 301 -6.27 -1.31 -19.74
N PHE A 302 -5.75 -2.40 -20.29
CA PHE A 302 -5.52 -3.62 -19.53
C PHE A 302 -4.18 -3.50 -18.79
N ARG A 303 -4.19 -3.81 -17.49
CA ARG A 303 -3.01 -3.88 -16.64
C ARG A 303 -2.81 -5.34 -16.22
N PRO A 304 -2.15 -6.17 -17.05
CA PRO A 304 -1.75 -7.51 -16.65
C PRO A 304 -0.55 -7.50 -15.70
N SER A 305 -0.21 -8.68 -15.19
CA SER A 305 1.05 -8.86 -14.48
C SER A 305 2.17 -8.61 -15.47
N ALA A 306 3.08 -7.72 -15.08
CA ALA A 306 4.31 -7.43 -15.76
C ALA A 306 5.14 -8.71 -15.94
N ARG A 307 4.95 -9.37 -17.08
CA ARG A 307 5.87 -10.42 -17.51
C ARG A 307 7.11 -9.77 -18.13
N GLU A 308 8.25 -10.45 -18.09
CA GLU A 308 9.53 -9.95 -18.68
C GLU A 308 9.41 -9.43 -20.12
N VAL A 309 8.42 -9.89 -20.88
CA VAL A 309 8.10 -9.44 -22.24
C VAL A 309 7.56 -8.01 -22.27
N GLU A 310 6.77 -7.58 -21.29
CA GLU A 310 6.26 -6.20 -21.18
C GLU A 310 7.33 -5.23 -20.69
N VAL A 311 8.25 -5.71 -19.84
CA VAL A 311 9.41 -4.92 -19.43
C VAL A 311 10.25 -4.51 -20.65
N SER A 312 10.45 -5.43 -21.59
CA SER A 312 11.19 -5.20 -22.83
C SER A 312 10.52 -4.12 -23.70
N MET A 313 9.19 -4.09 -23.75
CA MET A 313 8.41 -3.07 -24.48
C MET A 313 8.39 -1.72 -23.77
N LEU A 314 8.35 -1.70 -22.43
CA LEU A 314 8.46 -0.48 -21.62
C LEU A 314 9.85 0.15 -21.74
N ILE A 315 10.90 -0.67 -21.85
CA ILE A 315 12.27 -0.22 -22.11
C ILE A 315 12.46 0.32 -23.52
N GLU A 316 11.80 -0.26 -24.53
CA GLU A 316 11.80 0.32 -25.88
C GLU A 316 11.12 1.68 -25.95
N LYS A 317 10.13 1.93 -25.07
CA LYS A 317 9.46 3.23 -24.93
C LYS A 317 10.24 4.22 -24.05
N ALA A 318 11.13 3.74 -23.19
CA ALA A 318 12.01 4.59 -22.40
C ALA A 318 13.06 5.22 -23.33
N ASP A 319 12.96 6.53 -23.57
CA ASP A 319 13.88 7.30 -24.42
C ASP A 319 15.22 7.59 -23.70
N ASP A 320 15.74 6.58 -23.00
CA ASP A 320 16.98 6.63 -22.20
C ASP A 320 17.87 5.43 -22.53
N ALA A 321 18.87 5.69 -23.37
CA ALA A 321 19.83 4.70 -23.82
C ALA A 321 20.71 4.14 -22.67
N VAL A 322 20.86 4.86 -21.56
CA VAL A 322 21.64 4.41 -20.40
C VAL A 322 20.82 3.40 -19.60
N PHE A 323 19.54 3.69 -19.35
CA PHE A 323 18.62 2.74 -18.71
C PHE A 323 18.49 1.43 -19.50
N LYS A 324 18.33 1.54 -20.83
CA LYS A 324 18.27 0.37 -21.71
C LYS A 324 19.55 -0.48 -21.63
N ALA A 325 20.71 0.17 -21.62
CA ALA A 325 22.01 -0.53 -21.52
C ALA A 325 22.29 -1.12 -20.14
N ASP A 326 21.83 -0.49 -19.06
CA ASP A 326 21.95 -1.01 -17.68
C ASP A 326 21.00 -2.20 -17.46
N TRP A 327 19.78 -2.13 -17.98
CA TRP A 327 18.82 -3.24 -17.95
C TRP A 327 19.29 -4.45 -18.75
N GLU A 328 19.72 -4.24 -20.00
CA GLU A 328 20.25 -5.31 -20.85
C GLU A 328 21.46 -5.99 -20.20
N ARG A 329 22.33 -5.23 -19.53
CA ARG A 329 23.44 -5.78 -18.74
C ARG A 329 22.97 -6.61 -17.56
N ALA A 330 22.00 -6.14 -16.77
CA ALA A 330 21.42 -6.90 -15.67
C ALA A 330 20.76 -8.21 -16.14
N ALA A 331 20.05 -8.18 -17.28
CA ALA A 331 19.44 -9.35 -17.88
C ALA A 331 20.47 -10.36 -18.44
N GLN A 332 21.52 -9.87 -19.12
CA GLN A 332 22.61 -10.71 -19.62
C GLN A 332 23.40 -11.38 -18.49
N TYR A 333 23.68 -10.62 -17.42
CA TYR A 333 24.32 -11.14 -16.22
C TYR A 333 23.47 -12.24 -15.57
N GLY A 334 22.15 -12.03 -15.47
CA GLY A 334 21.23 -13.02 -14.94
C GLY A 334 21.15 -14.31 -15.75
N ASN A 335 21.07 -14.21 -17.08
CA ASN A 335 21.07 -15.39 -17.95
C ASN A 335 22.38 -16.17 -17.86
N ARG A 336 23.52 -15.46 -17.77
CA ARG A 336 24.83 -16.08 -17.66
C ARG A 336 25.05 -16.77 -16.31
N LEU A 337 24.55 -16.18 -15.22
CA LEU A 337 24.49 -16.84 -13.92
C LEU A 337 23.61 -18.10 -13.95
N ALA A 338 22.47 -18.06 -14.63
CA ALA A 338 21.60 -19.23 -14.78
C ALA A 338 22.28 -20.37 -15.56
N GLU A 339 22.96 -20.06 -16.67
CA GLU A 339 23.75 -21.03 -17.45
C GLU A 339 24.89 -21.64 -16.62
N LEU A 340 25.61 -20.83 -15.84
CA LEU A 340 26.70 -21.31 -14.97
C LEU A 340 26.20 -22.17 -13.80
N LEU A 341 24.91 -22.06 -13.42
CA LEU A 341 24.31 -22.87 -12.36
C LEU A 341 23.77 -24.22 -12.86
N GLU A 342 23.66 -24.42 -14.18
CA GLU A 342 23.34 -25.73 -14.77
C GLU A 342 24.55 -26.69 -14.72
N GLU A 343 25.78 -26.18 -14.83
CA GLU A 343 27.04 -26.91 -14.62
C GLU A 343 28.03 -26.07 -13.77
N PRO A 344 27.97 -26.15 -12.43
CA PRO A 344 28.67 -25.22 -11.56
C PRO A 344 30.19 -25.43 -11.57
N ASP A 345 30.92 -24.40 -12.02
CA ASP A 345 32.36 -24.22 -11.80
C ASP A 345 32.59 -22.95 -10.97
N LEU A 346 32.96 -23.14 -9.69
CA LEU A 346 33.20 -22.08 -8.72
C LEU A 346 34.18 -21.01 -9.22
N GLU A 347 35.27 -21.42 -9.88
CA GLU A 347 36.30 -20.47 -10.31
C GLU A 347 35.81 -19.55 -11.44
N THR A 348 34.89 -20.06 -12.27
CA THR A 348 34.25 -19.29 -13.35
C THR A 348 33.14 -18.39 -12.81
N ILE A 349 32.35 -18.88 -11.85
CA ILE A 349 31.30 -18.08 -11.19
C ILE A 349 31.92 -16.92 -10.41
N GLU A 350 32.99 -17.17 -9.63
CA GLU A 350 33.68 -16.11 -8.88
C GLU A 350 34.25 -15.03 -9.80
N LYS A 351 34.83 -15.41 -10.94
CA LYS A 351 35.34 -14.45 -11.93
C LYS A 351 34.22 -13.65 -12.59
N GLU A 352 33.07 -14.26 -12.87
CA GLU A 352 31.93 -13.54 -13.48
C GLU A 352 31.30 -12.56 -12.47
N VAL A 353 31.23 -12.95 -11.20
CA VAL A 353 30.78 -12.15 -10.06
C VAL A 353 31.73 -10.97 -9.78
N GLU A 354 33.05 -11.16 -9.83
CA GLU A 354 34.04 -10.08 -9.64
C GLU A 354 34.10 -9.09 -10.81
N ASN A 355 33.67 -9.49 -12.01
CA ASN A 355 33.70 -8.64 -13.20
C ASN A 355 32.43 -7.78 -13.40
N ASP A 356 31.42 -7.92 -12.54
CA ASP A 356 30.21 -7.11 -12.63
C ASP A 356 30.45 -5.66 -12.19
N SER A 357 30.59 -4.77 -13.17
CA SER A 357 30.80 -3.34 -12.96
C SER A 357 29.55 -2.55 -12.49
N LEU A 358 28.37 -3.18 -12.43
CA LEU A 358 27.14 -2.53 -11.93
C LEU A 358 27.01 -2.61 -10.39
N SER A 359 27.75 -3.50 -9.74
CA SER A 359 27.59 -3.81 -8.31
C SER A 359 28.69 -3.17 -7.45
N GLY A 360 28.43 -1.94 -7.01
CA GLY A 360 29.18 -1.31 -5.92
C GLY A 360 28.78 -1.81 -4.51
N THR A 361 28.12 -2.95 -4.37
CA THR A 361 27.50 -3.39 -3.10
C THR A 361 27.95 -4.78 -2.64
N SER A 362 27.89 -5.00 -1.31
CA SER A 362 28.35 -6.22 -0.62
C SER A 362 27.57 -7.50 -0.98
N ALA A 363 26.43 -7.39 -1.67
CA ALA A 363 25.57 -8.52 -2.04
C ALA A 363 26.25 -9.53 -2.98
N VAL A 364 27.16 -9.06 -3.84
CA VAL A 364 27.86 -9.86 -4.85
C VAL A 364 29.03 -10.65 -4.24
N CYS A 365 29.75 -10.07 -3.27
CA CYS A 365 30.81 -10.77 -2.52
C CYS A 365 30.29 -11.97 -1.71
N ASP A 366 29.03 -11.96 -1.31
CA ASP A 366 28.43 -13.06 -0.53
C ASP A 366 27.78 -14.14 -1.41
N LEU A 367 27.53 -13.85 -2.70
CA LEU A 367 27.01 -14.82 -3.67
C LEU A 367 28.03 -15.95 -3.95
N SER A 368 29.31 -15.60 -4.12
CA SER A 368 30.46 -16.54 -4.19
C SER A 368 30.53 -17.45 -2.94
N ARG A 369 30.42 -16.84 -1.75
CA ARG A 369 30.44 -17.54 -0.46
C ARG A 369 29.27 -18.50 -0.31
N TRP A 370 28.09 -18.10 -0.77
CA TRP A 370 26.87 -18.87 -0.59
C TRP A 370 26.78 -20.01 -1.61
N ILE A 371 27.23 -19.82 -2.84
CA ILE A 371 27.39 -20.89 -3.84
C ILE A 371 28.37 -21.95 -3.30
N THR A 372 29.47 -21.51 -2.67
CA THR A 372 30.41 -22.42 -1.97
C THR A 372 29.72 -23.23 -0.86
N VAL A 373 28.82 -22.61 -0.09
CA VAL A 373 28.05 -23.29 0.98
C VAL A 373 27.04 -24.28 0.40
N CYS A 374 26.30 -23.92 -0.64
CA CYS A 374 25.28 -24.77 -1.25
C CYS A 374 25.89 -25.95 -2.02
N GLU A 375 27.04 -25.76 -2.64
CA GLU A 375 27.82 -26.86 -3.24
C GLU A 375 28.34 -27.82 -2.17
N SER A 376 28.86 -27.32 -1.05
CA SER A 376 29.30 -28.16 0.07
C SER A 376 28.17 -29.04 0.66
N ARG A 377 26.91 -28.63 0.46
CA ARG A 377 25.69 -29.33 0.94
C ARG A 377 24.92 -30.06 -0.17
N LYS A 378 25.35 -29.95 -1.43
CA LYS A 378 24.65 -30.47 -2.63
C LYS A 378 23.22 -29.95 -2.81
N GLU A 379 22.97 -28.69 -2.42
CA GLU A 379 21.64 -28.06 -2.47
C GLU A 379 21.50 -27.13 -3.70
N PHE A 380 21.69 -27.67 -4.89
CA PHE A 380 21.78 -26.89 -6.14
C PHE A 380 20.50 -26.14 -6.51
N GLU A 381 19.32 -26.69 -6.21
CA GLU A 381 18.04 -26.01 -6.42
C GLU A 381 17.96 -24.68 -5.66
N LYS A 382 18.59 -24.59 -4.47
CA LYS A 382 18.62 -23.35 -3.69
C LYS A 382 19.52 -22.29 -4.34
N ALA A 383 20.58 -22.69 -5.05
CA ALA A 383 21.49 -21.77 -5.73
C ALA A 383 20.89 -21.13 -6.97
N THR A 384 20.12 -21.88 -7.75
CA THR A 384 19.32 -21.33 -8.84
C THR A 384 18.30 -20.30 -8.32
N LEU A 385 17.67 -20.58 -7.17
CA LEU A 385 16.70 -19.67 -6.54
C LEU A 385 17.36 -18.39 -6.01
N TYR A 386 18.54 -18.48 -5.40
CA TYR A 386 19.28 -17.31 -4.89
C TYR A 386 19.79 -16.42 -6.02
N ALA A 387 20.23 -17.01 -7.13
CA ALA A 387 20.59 -16.27 -8.33
C ALA A 387 19.38 -15.56 -8.95
N ALA A 388 18.22 -16.23 -9.04
CA ALA A 388 16.98 -15.61 -9.49
C ALA A 388 16.56 -14.42 -8.61
N ALA A 389 16.67 -14.55 -7.27
CA ALA A 389 16.42 -13.45 -6.34
C ALA A 389 17.41 -12.29 -6.51
N SER A 390 18.69 -12.59 -6.72
CA SER A 390 19.73 -11.56 -6.93
C SER A 390 19.53 -10.79 -8.23
N ILE A 391 19.09 -11.46 -9.30
CA ILE A 391 18.72 -10.83 -10.57
C ILE A 391 17.51 -9.89 -10.39
N ALA A 392 16.50 -10.33 -9.63
CA ALA A 392 15.33 -9.50 -9.33
C ALA A 392 15.72 -8.21 -8.59
N ILE A 393 16.63 -8.30 -7.61
CA ILE A 393 17.12 -7.14 -6.84
C ILE A 393 17.95 -6.20 -7.71
N GLN A 394 18.83 -6.72 -8.57
CA GLN A 394 19.58 -5.90 -9.50
C GLN A 394 18.65 -5.15 -10.47
N LYS A 395 17.64 -5.83 -11.01
CA LYS A 395 16.59 -5.21 -11.84
C LYS A 395 15.84 -4.11 -11.07
N GLN A 396 15.50 -4.35 -9.81
CA GLN A 396 14.87 -3.36 -8.92
C GLN A 396 15.74 -2.12 -8.67
N MET A 397 17.05 -2.29 -8.47
CA MET A 397 17.97 -1.18 -8.28
C MET A 397 18.11 -0.30 -9.54
N VAL A 398 18.13 -0.93 -10.72
CA VAL A 398 18.14 -0.22 -12.01
C VAL A 398 16.83 0.57 -12.18
N ILE A 399 15.69 -0.04 -11.87
CA ILE A 399 14.38 0.63 -11.87
C ILE A 399 14.36 1.83 -10.91
N LYS A 400 14.83 1.66 -9.67
CA LYS A 400 14.88 2.73 -8.66
C LYS A 400 15.77 3.89 -9.08
N SER A 401 16.98 3.60 -9.56
CA SER A 401 17.92 4.59 -10.08
C SER A 401 17.32 5.40 -11.24
N TYR A 402 16.50 4.76 -12.08
CA TYR A 402 15.80 5.43 -13.17
C TYR A 402 14.67 6.34 -12.68
N LEU A 403 13.80 5.85 -11.79
CA LEU A 403 12.72 6.63 -11.19
C LEU A 403 13.23 7.86 -10.42
N GLU A 404 14.40 7.75 -9.79
CA GLU A 404 15.04 8.87 -9.08
C GLU A 404 15.58 9.96 -10.02
N LYS A 405 15.98 9.60 -11.25
CA LYS A 405 16.67 10.50 -12.19
C LYS A 405 15.77 11.06 -13.28
N ALA A 406 14.74 10.32 -13.67
CA ALA A 406 13.92 10.66 -14.82
C ALA A 406 12.73 11.56 -14.43
N ARG A 407 12.48 12.61 -15.23
CA ARG A 407 11.19 13.31 -15.23
C ARG A 407 10.21 12.48 -16.05
N VAL A 408 9.74 11.38 -15.47
CA VAL A 408 8.84 10.43 -16.12
C VAL A 408 7.41 10.97 -16.12
N ASP A 409 6.65 10.71 -17.18
CA ASP A 409 5.20 10.91 -17.20
C ASP A 409 4.53 9.96 -16.18
N GLU A 410 3.44 10.40 -15.56
CA GLU A 410 2.76 9.73 -14.44
C GLU A 410 2.31 8.30 -14.83
N CYS A 411 1.89 8.11 -16.08
CA CYS A 411 1.48 6.80 -16.62
C CYS A 411 2.64 5.79 -16.71
N LEU A 412 3.85 6.25 -17.08
CA LEU A 412 5.03 5.39 -17.17
C LEU A 412 5.64 5.13 -15.78
N LYS A 413 5.42 6.04 -14.82
CA LYS A 413 5.76 5.80 -13.40
C LYS A 413 4.92 4.67 -12.80
N ASP A 414 3.61 4.68 -13.01
CA ASP A 414 2.70 3.60 -12.55
C ASP A 414 3.07 2.24 -13.16
N ASP A 415 3.43 2.23 -14.45
CA ASP A 415 3.86 1.02 -15.15
C ASP A 415 5.18 0.48 -14.56
N ILE A 416 6.13 1.35 -14.25
CA ILE A 416 7.42 0.97 -13.64
C ILE A 416 7.26 0.55 -12.17
N GLU A 417 6.34 1.14 -11.42
CA GLU A 417 6.00 0.71 -10.06
C GLU A 417 5.35 -0.69 -10.06
N CYS A 418 4.50 -1.00 -11.06
CA CYS A 418 3.99 -2.36 -11.25
C CYS A 418 5.11 -3.37 -11.59
N LEU A 419 6.09 -2.98 -12.42
CA LEU A 419 7.28 -3.80 -12.70
C LEU A 419 8.07 -4.09 -11.40
N PHE A 420 8.22 -3.07 -10.55
CA PHE A 420 8.92 -3.19 -9.27
C PHE A 420 8.21 -4.19 -8.35
N ILE A 421 6.89 -4.07 -8.18
CA ILE A 421 6.05 -4.94 -7.36
C ILE A 421 6.08 -6.40 -7.87
N ASP A 422 6.09 -6.62 -9.19
CA ASP A 422 6.15 -7.97 -9.75
C ASP A 422 7.53 -8.61 -9.58
N CYS A 423 8.62 -7.85 -9.74
CA CYS A 423 9.97 -8.33 -9.40
C CYS A 423 10.12 -8.62 -7.90
N GLU A 424 9.51 -7.81 -7.04
CA GLU A 424 9.49 -7.99 -5.59
C GLU A 424 8.70 -9.24 -5.19
N SER A 425 7.50 -9.40 -5.75
CA SER A 425 6.64 -10.56 -5.53
C SER A 425 7.31 -11.85 -6.00
N GLN A 426 8.04 -11.83 -7.12
CA GLN A 426 8.83 -12.99 -7.54
C GLN A 426 9.97 -13.28 -6.56
N ALA A 427 10.78 -12.28 -6.20
CA ALA A 427 11.87 -12.45 -5.24
C ALA A 427 11.37 -13.04 -3.92
N ILE A 428 10.28 -12.47 -3.37
CA ILE A 428 9.73 -12.89 -2.08
C ILE A 428 9.02 -14.25 -2.16
N ARG A 429 8.30 -14.55 -3.25
CA ARG A 429 7.69 -15.89 -3.46
C ARG A 429 8.75 -16.99 -3.56
N TYR A 430 9.93 -16.67 -4.08
CA TYR A 430 11.08 -17.58 -4.06
C TYR A 430 11.68 -17.76 -2.66
N PHE A 431 11.64 -16.73 -1.79
CA PHE A 431 12.02 -16.84 -0.37
C PHE A 431 11.02 -17.67 0.45
N ASN A 432 9.71 -17.43 0.30
CA ASN A 432 8.64 -18.09 1.06
C ASN A 432 8.60 -19.62 0.88
N LEU A 433 8.95 -20.12 -0.31
CA LEU A 433 8.85 -21.55 -0.60
C LEU A 433 9.88 -22.43 0.14
N ASN A 434 10.97 -21.87 0.71
CA ASN A 434 12.13 -22.68 1.10
C ASN A 434 12.76 -22.40 2.47
N LYS A 435 12.20 -21.52 3.32
CA LYS A 435 12.69 -21.22 4.68
C LYS A 435 14.22 -21.06 4.74
N LEU A 436 14.76 -20.19 3.89
CA LEU A 436 16.20 -19.96 3.79
C LEU A 436 16.66 -19.12 5.00
N GLU A 437 17.08 -19.77 6.09
CA GLU A 437 17.53 -19.16 7.38
C GLU A 437 18.67 -18.12 7.27
N HIS A 438 19.25 -17.83 6.09
CA HIS A 438 20.52 -17.10 5.99
C HIS A 438 20.61 -15.96 4.96
N SER A 439 19.52 -15.47 4.35
CA SER A 439 19.58 -14.33 3.41
C SER A 439 19.22 -12.97 4.03
N ARG A 440 19.72 -12.68 5.24
CA ARG A 440 19.43 -11.45 6.01
C ARG A 440 19.62 -10.16 5.19
N MET A 441 20.66 -10.09 4.35
CA MET A 441 21.01 -8.85 3.64
C MET A 441 20.19 -8.60 2.37
N VAL A 442 19.87 -9.65 1.62
CA VAL A 442 18.96 -9.57 0.47
C VAL A 442 17.55 -9.19 0.92
N MET A 443 17.11 -9.77 2.04
CA MET A 443 15.83 -9.39 2.64
C MET A 443 15.86 -7.94 3.10
N ASN A 444 16.95 -7.47 3.72
CA ASN A 444 17.12 -6.05 4.05
C ASN A 444 17.07 -5.14 2.82
N GLU A 445 17.72 -5.49 1.72
CA GLU A 445 17.68 -4.68 0.49
C GLU A 445 16.28 -4.67 -0.13
N ALA A 446 15.60 -5.83 -0.19
CA ALA A 446 14.21 -5.90 -0.65
C ALA A 446 13.28 -5.08 0.24
N LEU A 447 13.42 -5.15 1.57
CA LEU A 447 12.65 -4.38 2.54
C LEU A 447 12.95 -2.87 2.46
N GLU A 448 14.20 -2.47 2.27
CA GLU A 448 14.57 -1.05 2.08
C GLU A 448 14.03 -0.50 0.76
N LEU A 449 13.97 -1.32 -0.29
CA LEU A 449 13.32 -0.95 -1.55
C LEU A 449 11.79 -0.88 -1.39
N SER A 450 11.18 -1.84 -0.67
CA SER A 450 9.75 -1.85 -0.31
C SER A 450 9.32 -0.58 0.43
N LYS A 451 10.09 -0.19 1.46
CA LYS A 451 9.91 1.06 2.21
C LYS A 451 10.03 2.30 1.33
N TYR A 452 10.96 2.28 0.37
CA TYR A 452 11.17 3.40 -0.55
C TYR A 452 9.95 3.63 -1.46
N PHE A 453 9.31 2.55 -1.93
CA PHE A 453 8.15 2.62 -2.83
C PHE A 453 6.79 2.55 -2.12
N GLN A 454 6.76 2.48 -0.79
CA GLN A 454 5.53 2.35 0.02
C GLN A 454 4.66 1.14 -0.38
N VAL A 455 5.29 0.06 -0.84
CA VAL A 455 4.59 -1.17 -1.18
C VAL A 455 4.30 -1.94 0.11
N PRO A 456 3.03 -2.25 0.45
CA PRO A 456 2.72 -2.98 1.68
C PRO A 456 3.10 -4.46 1.54
N LEU A 457 3.89 -4.94 2.50
CA LEU A 457 4.21 -6.35 2.65
C LEU A 457 2.95 -7.15 3.03
N ASP A 458 2.75 -8.32 2.44
CA ASP A 458 1.65 -9.22 2.80
C ASP A 458 1.88 -9.92 4.16
N ALA A 459 0.89 -10.67 4.64
CA ALA A 459 0.93 -11.28 5.98
C ALA A 459 2.03 -12.35 6.13
N ASP A 460 2.32 -13.10 5.06
CA ASP A 460 3.40 -14.10 5.08
C ASP A 460 4.76 -13.37 5.10
N GLN A 461 4.83 -12.20 4.44
CA GLN A 461 6.01 -11.32 4.41
C GLN A 461 6.23 -10.60 5.76
N GLN A 462 5.15 -10.17 6.42
CA GLN A 462 5.19 -9.56 7.75
C GLN A 462 5.59 -10.56 8.84
N GLU A 463 5.06 -11.79 8.82
CA GLU A 463 5.43 -12.86 9.77
C GLU A 463 6.93 -13.19 9.68
N LEU A 464 7.50 -13.16 8.48
CA LEU A 464 8.95 -13.32 8.26
C LEU A 464 9.78 -12.13 8.75
N VAL A 465 9.27 -10.90 8.61
CA VAL A 465 9.93 -9.70 9.18
C VAL A 465 9.89 -9.77 10.72
N GLU A 466 8.80 -10.25 11.30
CA GLU A 466 8.67 -10.45 12.75
C GLU A 466 9.58 -11.57 13.27
N GLU A 467 9.65 -12.73 12.60
CA GLU A 467 10.64 -13.79 12.90
C GLU A 467 12.08 -13.27 12.75
N TYR A 468 12.33 -12.40 11.77
CA TYR A 468 13.63 -11.76 11.52
C TYR A 468 14.03 -10.72 12.57
N GLU A 469 13.11 -9.90 13.09
CA GLU A 469 13.38 -8.93 14.16
C GLU A 469 13.60 -9.60 15.53
N LEU A 470 13.14 -10.85 15.69
CA LEU A 470 13.28 -11.65 16.91
C LEU A 470 14.64 -12.40 17.02
N GLU A 471 15.32 -12.71 15.91
CA GLU A 471 16.66 -13.37 15.85
C GLU A 471 17.84 -12.40 15.81
#